data_AF-K1WLE3-F1
#
_entry.id   AF-K1WLE3-F1
#
_cell.length_a   1.000
_cell.length_b   1.000
_cell.length_c   1.000
_cell.angle_alpha   90.00
_cell.angle_beta   90.00
_cell.angle_gamma   90.00
#
_symmetry.space_group_name_H-M   'P 1'
#
loop_
_entity.id
_entity.type
_entity.pdbx_description
1 polymer ?
#
loop_
_entity_poly.entity_id
_entity_poly.type
_entity_poly.pdbx_seq_one_letter_code
_entity_poly.pdbx_strand_id
1 'polypeptide(L)'
;MMNRRDERDPKKKQQGGKKEDDFQQPKLPTAAELYVESLPGIPNMAAHPTHPLNVYAGEIPSYPGPGKGGGDGQVGVDADIFFLMVRARRQAGKQRVIFWFNGGPGCSSFDGALMEVGPFRTVPDKDTVSRLVEVKITEGGWEEYATIVFVDQPPGTGLSYVPAGGYLTELTEAGQHFVQFLKNLYQIFPDLENQDYIPYIADAILNADLPKMHLKGLAIGNGWVDPLNQYPAYAEFAYQKGLIKKGTPEGKELDLAVGSCVETMKQYEDPLKTPVHIDGCESVVMSRVTDPVDGQKMCMNIYDVRLVDTWPECGMNWPPDVSDVQSFLRRPDVVKALHATKHEQPYRECNGQVSVRLRNRNSPASVHLLPSILERGVKIMMFAGAEDLICNHVGVERTIENLVWLGERGWGANTTTLPWSMNGTQVGEWTEDRNMTYVKVNGASHMVGFDVPAVTNDMIMRFMGVDIKELGGPTGEVDSKVGDDERPALHYGAYPETVGIPLLKGGKSDWESWYNAISAVLILLTLFGIVGAYLYLRRRRLRRQLAARGGRVSSLEDEEERVPLATYDGETYRDENGRVDRKGKGKARESFDEEVSEHVLAHSRRESRGSAHSSSRRGSGSGSQTVFALGDEEEDNK
;
A
#
# COMPACT_ATOMS: atom_id res chain seq x y z
N MET A 1 69.73 32.69 -42.69
CA MET A 1 70.37 31.39 -43.02
C MET A 1 70.07 30.39 -41.92
N MET A 2 70.23 29.09 -42.18
CA MET A 2 69.88 28.00 -41.25
C MET A 2 70.97 27.70 -40.20
N ASN A 3 70.56 26.94 -39.17
CA ASN A 3 71.37 26.10 -38.28
C ASN A 3 72.45 26.75 -37.38
N ARG A 4 72.27 26.54 -36.07
CA ARG A 4 73.04 25.51 -35.34
C ARG A 4 72.13 24.79 -34.33
N ARG A 5 72.48 23.55 -33.98
CA ARG A 5 71.87 22.75 -32.91
C ARG A 5 72.92 22.46 -31.83
N ASP A 6 72.42 21.95 -30.71
CA ASP A 6 73.14 21.18 -29.68
C ASP A 6 74.14 22.00 -28.81
N GLU A 7 74.33 21.72 -27.52
CA GLU A 7 74.03 20.46 -26.81
C GLU A 7 73.69 20.59 -25.30
N ARG A 8 72.72 19.75 -24.85
CA ARG A 8 72.42 19.17 -23.51
C ARG A 8 72.86 19.84 -22.17
N ASP A 9 71.88 19.95 -21.26
CA ASP A 9 72.02 19.63 -19.81
C ASP A 9 70.69 18.99 -19.29
N PRO A 10 70.67 17.91 -18.46
CA PRO A 10 69.46 17.07 -18.32
C PRO A 10 68.83 17.03 -16.92
N LYS A 11 67.66 17.68 -16.73
CA LYS A 11 66.77 17.46 -15.56
C LYS A 11 65.27 17.37 -15.91
N LYS A 12 64.89 16.47 -16.82
CA LYS A 12 63.52 15.94 -16.85
C LYS A 12 63.30 15.02 -15.64
N LYS A 13 62.81 15.55 -14.52
CA LYS A 13 62.15 14.70 -13.52
C LYS A 13 60.83 14.20 -14.11
N GLN A 14 60.56 12.91 -13.97
CA GLN A 14 59.30 12.31 -14.37
C GLN A 14 58.19 12.83 -13.44
N GLN A 15 57.28 13.65 -13.96
CA GLN A 15 55.88 13.53 -13.56
C GLN A 15 55.37 12.30 -14.30
N GLY A 16 55.34 11.16 -13.61
CA GLY A 16 54.66 9.98 -14.13
C GLY A 16 53.18 10.31 -14.22
N GLY A 17 52.59 10.17 -15.41
CA GLY A 17 51.14 10.07 -15.49
C GLY A 17 50.72 8.89 -14.64
N LYS A 18 49.89 9.11 -13.62
CA LYS A 18 49.06 8.02 -13.10
C LYS A 18 48.31 7.48 -14.32
N LYS A 19 48.33 6.16 -14.50
CA LYS A 19 47.35 5.53 -15.37
C LYS A 19 45.97 5.85 -14.79
N GLU A 20 44.96 5.93 -15.65
CA GLU A 20 43.63 5.51 -15.24
C GLU A 20 43.79 4.05 -14.80
N ASP A 21 43.56 3.76 -13.51
CA ASP A 21 43.62 2.38 -13.01
C ASP A 21 42.53 1.56 -13.72
N ASP A 22 42.87 0.31 -14.04
CA ASP A 22 42.13 -0.55 -14.97
C ASP A 22 40.79 -0.96 -14.35
N PHE A 23 39.75 -0.13 -14.54
CA PHE A 23 38.40 -0.35 -14.01
C PHE A 23 37.72 -1.50 -14.76
N GLN A 24 38.10 -2.71 -14.36
CA GLN A 24 37.55 -3.94 -14.90
C GLN A 24 36.10 -4.10 -14.42
N GLN A 25 35.16 -4.03 -15.37
CA GLN A 25 33.74 -4.29 -15.12
C GLN A 25 33.56 -5.64 -14.37
N PRO A 26 32.82 -5.67 -13.25
CA PRO A 26 32.65 -6.88 -12.45
C PRO A 26 31.89 -7.96 -13.23
N LYS A 27 32.25 -9.23 -13.00
CA LYS A 27 31.57 -10.37 -13.65
C LYS A 27 30.12 -10.44 -13.19
N LEU A 28 29.19 -10.25 -14.12
CA LEU A 28 27.76 -10.38 -13.86
C LEU A 28 27.35 -11.86 -13.61
N PRO A 29 26.35 -12.10 -12.75
CA PRO A 29 25.71 -13.41 -12.60
C PRO A 29 24.84 -13.74 -13.83
N THR A 30 24.52 -15.02 -14.03
CA THR A 30 23.56 -15.47 -15.05
C THR A 30 22.12 -15.43 -14.53
N ALA A 31 21.15 -15.37 -15.44
CA ALA A 31 19.72 -15.45 -15.10
C ALA A 31 19.36 -16.71 -14.29
N ALA A 32 20.11 -17.81 -14.45
CA ALA A 32 19.91 -19.04 -13.68
C ALA A 32 20.49 -18.97 -12.25
N GLU A 33 21.59 -18.23 -12.04
CA GLU A 33 22.16 -17.99 -10.71
C GLU A 33 21.27 -17.05 -9.87
N LEU A 34 20.42 -16.24 -10.51
CA LEU A 34 19.46 -15.31 -9.86
C LEU A 34 18.05 -15.88 -9.69
N TYR A 35 17.77 -17.10 -10.16
CA TYR A 35 16.42 -17.68 -10.12
C TYR A 35 16.01 -18.06 -8.68
N VAL A 36 14.81 -17.68 -8.26
CA VAL A 36 14.26 -17.99 -6.94
C VAL A 36 13.24 -19.12 -7.09
N GLU A 37 13.57 -20.32 -6.62
CA GLU A 37 12.68 -21.50 -6.73
C GLU A 37 11.53 -21.46 -5.72
N SER A 38 11.81 -21.02 -4.49
CA SER A 38 10.89 -21.09 -3.35
C SER A 38 11.13 -19.98 -2.33
N LEU A 39 10.11 -19.69 -1.54
CA LEU A 39 10.18 -18.83 -0.35
C LEU A 39 9.46 -19.55 0.81
N PRO A 40 9.73 -19.23 2.09
CA PRO A 40 8.97 -19.79 3.20
C PRO A 40 7.46 -19.49 3.05
N GLY A 41 6.65 -20.55 3.03
CA GLY A 41 5.22 -20.52 2.70
C GLY A 41 4.87 -20.91 1.25
N ILE A 42 5.82 -20.77 0.31
CA ILE A 42 5.65 -21.10 -1.12
C ILE A 42 6.79 -22.05 -1.59
N PRO A 43 6.63 -23.38 -1.41
CA PRO A 43 7.73 -24.36 -1.57
C PRO A 43 8.18 -24.61 -3.01
N ASN A 44 7.41 -24.18 -4.01
CA ASN A 44 7.85 -24.09 -5.41
C ASN A 44 6.97 -23.04 -6.11
N MET A 45 7.58 -21.97 -6.65
CA MET A 45 6.83 -20.86 -7.24
C MET A 45 6.37 -21.14 -8.68
N ALA A 46 7.21 -21.74 -9.53
CA ALA A 46 6.84 -22.03 -10.92
C ALA A 46 5.80 -23.16 -11.06
N ALA A 47 5.74 -24.09 -10.10
CA ALA A 47 4.75 -25.16 -10.04
C ALA A 47 3.61 -24.89 -9.04
N HIS A 48 3.45 -23.64 -8.57
CA HIS A 48 2.38 -23.29 -7.64
C HIS A 48 1.00 -23.47 -8.32
N PRO A 49 0.06 -24.23 -7.72
CA PRO A 49 -1.03 -24.89 -8.46
C PRO A 49 -2.08 -23.96 -9.06
N THR A 50 -2.14 -22.71 -8.63
CA THR A 50 -3.12 -21.70 -9.11
C THR A 50 -2.48 -20.37 -9.52
N HIS A 51 -1.24 -20.10 -9.08
CA HIS A 51 -0.52 -18.86 -9.38
C HIS A 51 0.95 -19.18 -9.67
N PRO A 52 1.28 -19.80 -10.82
CA PRO A 52 2.67 -20.10 -11.17
C PRO A 52 3.44 -18.78 -11.41
N LEU A 53 4.54 -18.59 -10.68
CA LEU A 53 5.41 -17.41 -10.78
C LEU A 53 6.82 -17.82 -11.20
N ASN A 54 7.41 -17.05 -12.13
CA ASN A 54 8.85 -17.11 -12.41
C ASN A 54 9.49 -15.87 -11.78
N VAL A 55 10.33 -16.09 -10.77
CA VAL A 55 10.88 -15.05 -9.91
C VAL A 55 12.41 -15.06 -9.99
N TYR A 56 13.01 -13.88 -10.06
CA TYR A 56 14.45 -13.69 -10.10
C TYR A 56 14.82 -12.58 -9.13
N ALA A 57 15.90 -12.75 -8.35
CA ALA A 57 16.33 -11.75 -7.38
C ALA A 57 17.85 -11.80 -7.18
N GLY A 58 18.41 -10.70 -6.67
CA GLY A 58 19.83 -10.64 -6.31
C GLY A 58 20.46 -9.26 -6.52
N GLU A 59 21.76 -9.19 -6.26
CA GLU A 59 22.56 -7.97 -6.24
C GLU A 59 23.30 -7.77 -7.58
N ILE A 60 23.07 -6.63 -8.24
CA ILE A 60 23.71 -6.26 -9.50
C ILE A 60 24.60 -5.01 -9.30
N PRO A 61 25.89 -5.04 -9.70
CA PRO A 61 26.77 -3.89 -9.60
C PRO A 61 26.24 -2.66 -10.34
N SER A 62 26.24 -1.52 -9.65
CA SER A 62 25.61 -0.28 -10.10
C SER A 62 26.57 0.89 -10.34
N TYR A 63 27.84 0.80 -9.89
CA TYR A 63 28.80 1.89 -10.08
C TYR A 63 29.18 2.08 -11.55
N PRO A 64 28.93 3.26 -12.18
CA PRO A 64 29.24 3.50 -13.58
C PRO A 64 30.74 3.70 -13.86
N GLY A 65 31.57 3.81 -12.81
CA GLY A 65 33.02 3.98 -12.90
C GLY A 65 33.48 5.43 -12.70
N PRO A 66 34.79 5.66 -12.50
CA PRO A 66 35.34 6.98 -12.20
C PRO A 66 35.03 8.01 -13.29
N GLY A 67 34.55 9.19 -12.88
CA GLY A 67 34.21 10.28 -13.80
C GLY A 67 33.01 10.00 -14.71
N LYS A 68 32.15 9.04 -14.36
CA LYS A 68 30.91 8.70 -15.12
C LYS A 68 29.62 9.17 -14.43
N GLY A 69 29.71 10.08 -13.46
CA GLY A 69 28.55 10.71 -12.81
C GLY A 69 27.89 9.89 -11.69
N GLY A 70 28.41 8.71 -11.33
CA GLY A 70 28.01 7.97 -10.13
C GLY A 70 28.67 8.47 -8.85
N GLY A 71 28.81 9.79 -8.72
CA GLY A 71 29.51 10.47 -7.62
C GLY A 71 31.04 10.41 -7.67
N ASP A 72 31.64 11.19 -6.77
CA ASP A 72 33.08 11.46 -6.70
C ASP A 72 33.80 10.74 -5.55
N GLY A 73 35.07 10.39 -5.79
CA GLY A 73 36.02 9.92 -4.77
C GLY A 73 35.73 8.53 -4.23
N GLN A 74 34.77 8.42 -3.31
CA GLN A 74 34.30 7.15 -2.72
C GLN A 74 32.77 7.00 -2.82
N VAL A 75 32.04 8.05 -3.20
CA VAL A 75 30.60 7.98 -3.50
C VAL A 75 30.38 6.98 -4.63
N GLY A 76 29.37 6.11 -4.48
CA GLY A 76 29.02 5.07 -5.44
C GLY A 76 29.98 3.90 -5.57
N VAL A 77 31.22 3.98 -5.07
CA VAL A 77 32.23 2.92 -5.24
C VAL A 77 31.78 1.62 -4.57
N ASP A 78 31.93 0.50 -5.29
CA ASP A 78 31.52 -0.85 -4.90
C ASP A 78 30.02 -0.99 -4.55
N ALA A 79 29.17 -0.08 -5.03
CA ALA A 79 27.73 -0.11 -4.82
C ALA A 79 27.00 -1.16 -5.68
N ASP A 80 26.14 -1.96 -5.06
CA ASP A 80 25.23 -2.91 -5.71
C ASP A 80 23.78 -2.48 -5.53
N ILE A 81 22.97 -2.63 -6.58
CA ILE A 81 21.52 -2.50 -6.52
C ILE A 81 20.90 -3.89 -6.50
N PHE A 82 20.12 -4.17 -5.45
CA PHE A 82 19.27 -5.33 -5.32
C PHE A 82 17.96 -5.14 -6.09
N PHE A 83 17.48 -6.22 -6.71
CA PHE A 83 16.18 -6.24 -7.37
C PHE A 83 15.41 -7.53 -7.07
N LEU A 84 14.07 -7.45 -7.14
CA LEU A 84 13.15 -8.59 -7.21
C LEU A 84 12.31 -8.45 -8.49
N MET A 85 12.52 -9.33 -9.45
CA MET A 85 11.73 -9.41 -10.67
C MET A 85 10.71 -10.55 -10.58
N VAL A 86 9.45 -10.24 -10.84
CA VAL A 86 8.37 -11.21 -11.05
C VAL A 86 7.90 -11.13 -12.50
N ARG A 87 8.01 -12.23 -13.25
CA ARG A 87 7.55 -12.27 -14.65
C ARG A 87 6.02 -12.33 -14.74
N ALA A 88 5.48 -11.74 -15.80
CA ALA A 88 4.05 -11.74 -16.11
C ALA A 88 3.45 -13.16 -16.07
N ARG A 89 2.36 -13.36 -15.32
CA ARG A 89 1.63 -14.63 -15.25
C ARG A 89 0.83 -14.93 -16.52
N ARG A 90 0.24 -13.90 -17.13
CA ARG A 90 -0.59 -13.99 -18.33
C ARG A 90 -0.01 -13.10 -19.43
N GLN A 91 -0.16 -13.51 -20.70
CA GLN A 91 0.28 -12.74 -21.86
C GLN A 91 -0.93 -12.06 -22.53
N ALA A 92 -1.14 -10.78 -22.24
CA ALA A 92 -2.08 -9.92 -22.95
C ALA A 92 -1.36 -9.20 -24.11
N GLY A 93 -1.07 -9.94 -25.17
CA GLY A 93 -0.45 -9.42 -26.39
C GLY A 93 1.04 -9.18 -26.23
N LYS A 94 1.47 -7.91 -26.17
CA LYS A 94 2.88 -7.54 -26.03
C LYS A 94 3.35 -7.72 -24.58
N GLN A 95 4.59 -8.20 -24.41
CA GLN A 95 5.28 -8.14 -23.12
C GLN A 95 5.40 -6.67 -22.67
N ARG A 96 5.15 -6.44 -21.38
CA ARG A 96 5.27 -5.16 -20.68
C ARG A 96 6.17 -5.34 -19.48
N VAL A 97 6.98 -4.34 -19.16
CA VAL A 97 7.88 -4.35 -18.00
C VAL A 97 7.74 -3.06 -17.21
N ILE A 98 7.30 -3.17 -15.96
CA ILE A 98 7.15 -2.06 -15.01
C ILE A 98 8.34 -2.07 -14.07
N PHE A 99 8.96 -0.91 -13.84
CA PHE A 99 9.93 -0.76 -12.74
C PHE A 99 9.24 -0.05 -11.58
N TRP A 100 9.24 -0.72 -10.43
CA TRP A 100 8.63 -0.21 -9.20
C TRP A 100 9.71 0.26 -8.24
N PHE A 101 9.46 1.43 -7.64
CA PHE A 101 10.33 2.09 -6.68
C PHE A 101 9.49 2.65 -5.54
N ASN A 102 9.79 2.29 -4.29
CA ASN A 102 9.29 3.01 -3.11
C ASN A 102 10.19 4.24 -2.81
N GLY A 103 9.70 5.11 -1.92
CA GLY A 103 10.25 6.46 -1.68
C GLY A 103 11.21 6.56 -0.49
N GLY A 104 10.85 7.39 0.50
CA GLY A 104 11.64 7.69 1.69
C GLY A 104 12.19 9.12 1.73
N PRO A 105 13.38 9.43 1.17
CA PRO A 105 14.24 8.54 0.39
C PRO A 105 14.91 7.43 1.20
N GLY A 106 15.07 6.26 0.60
CA GLY A 106 15.78 5.13 1.21
C GLY A 106 14.89 3.99 1.69
N CYS A 107 13.61 3.95 1.29
CA CYS A 107 12.67 2.88 1.62
C CYS A 107 12.64 1.79 0.54
N SER A 108 12.51 0.54 0.96
CA SER A 108 12.65 -0.64 0.11
C SER A 108 11.48 -0.84 -0.85
N SER A 109 11.79 -1.25 -2.08
CA SER A 109 10.77 -1.63 -3.05
C SER A 109 10.14 -3.00 -2.76
N PHE A 110 10.56 -3.68 -1.69
CA PHE A 110 9.82 -4.82 -1.15
C PHE A 110 8.50 -4.43 -0.50
N ASP A 111 8.30 -3.17 -0.12
CA ASP A 111 7.00 -2.68 0.37
C ASP A 111 5.97 -2.79 -0.78
N GLY A 112 6.36 -2.31 -1.97
CA GLY A 112 5.68 -2.56 -3.23
C GLY A 112 5.41 -4.05 -3.52
N ALA A 113 6.39 -4.93 -3.25
CA ALA A 113 6.33 -6.34 -3.60
C ALA A 113 5.53 -7.22 -2.62
N LEU A 114 5.50 -6.86 -1.34
CA LEU A 114 4.96 -7.66 -0.23
C LEU A 114 3.74 -7.03 0.46
N MET A 115 3.39 -5.78 0.16
CA MET A 115 2.25 -5.05 0.77
C MET A 115 1.35 -4.36 -0.27
N GLU A 116 1.91 -3.81 -1.35
CA GLU A 116 1.15 -3.02 -2.34
C GLU A 116 0.79 -3.79 -3.63
N VAL A 117 1.57 -3.64 -4.71
CA VAL A 117 1.18 -4.09 -6.06
C VAL A 117 1.73 -5.46 -6.46
N GLY A 118 2.63 -6.03 -5.66
CA GLY A 118 3.20 -7.36 -5.89
C GLY A 118 2.26 -8.51 -5.52
N PRO A 119 2.57 -9.74 -6.00
CA PRO A 119 1.76 -10.94 -5.76
C PRO A 119 1.82 -11.45 -4.32
N PHE A 120 2.79 -11.01 -3.53
CA PHE A 120 3.04 -11.58 -2.21
C PHE A 120 2.34 -10.81 -1.11
N ARG A 121 1.94 -11.51 -0.06
CA ARG A 121 1.57 -10.94 1.24
C ARG A 121 2.16 -11.79 2.35
N THR A 122 2.41 -11.20 3.51
CA THR A 122 2.91 -11.92 4.69
C THR A 122 1.86 -12.84 5.30
N VAL A 123 2.34 -13.76 6.12
CA VAL A 123 1.58 -14.64 7.01
C VAL A 123 2.25 -14.58 8.39
N PRO A 124 1.59 -14.01 9.42
CA PRO A 124 2.17 -13.82 10.74
C PRO A 124 2.61 -15.15 11.39
N ASP A 125 3.67 -15.10 12.22
CA ASP A 125 4.27 -16.26 12.91
C ASP A 125 3.28 -17.08 13.78
N LYS A 126 2.29 -16.40 14.35
CA LYS A 126 1.18 -16.97 15.14
C LYS A 126 0.24 -17.85 14.29
N ASP A 127 0.22 -17.63 12.98
CA ASP A 127 -0.65 -18.30 12.01
C ASP A 127 0.11 -19.35 11.16
N THR A 128 1.45 -19.33 11.17
CA THR A 128 2.29 -20.36 10.51
C THR A 128 2.58 -21.57 11.39
N VAL A 129 2.89 -22.71 10.75
CA VAL A 129 3.34 -23.93 11.43
C VAL A 129 4.79 -23.82 11.89
N SER A 130 5.62 -23.04 11.18
CA SER A 130 7.05 -22.85 11.50
C SER A 130 7.32 -21.95 12.70
N ARG A 131 6.32 -21.16 13.15
CA ARG A 131 6.48 -20.08 14.15
C ARG A 131 7.48 -19.01 13.73
N LEU A 132 7.50 -18.73 12.42
CA LEU A 132 8.21 -17.65 11.77
C LEU A 132 7.28 -17.02 10.73
N VAL A 133 7.45 -15.74 10.41
CA VAL A 133 6.67 -15.09 9.34
C VAL A 133 6.98 -15.77 8.00
N GLU A 134 5.95 -16.09 7.23
CA GLU A 134 6.02 -16.69 5.88
C GLU A 134 5.34 -15.76 4.86
N VAL A 135 5.35 -16.12 3.58
CA VAL A 135 4.59 -15.43 2.52
C VAL A 135 3.60 -16.36 1.83
N LYS A 136 2.51 -15.77 1.33
CA LYS A 136 1.50 -16.38 0.46
C LYS A 136 1.39 -15.58 -0.83
N ILE A 137 0.82 -16.18 -1.88
CA ILE A 137 0.44 -15.45 -3.09
C ILE A 137 -1.02 -14.99 -2.98
N THR A 138 -1.31 -13.80 -3.50
CA THR A 138 -2.65 -13.19 -3.60
C THR A 138 -2.94 -12.74 -5.03
N GLU A 139 -4.20 -12.84 -5.47
CA GLU A 139 -4.64 -12.27 -6.76
C GLU A 139 -4.73 -10.74 -6.72
N GLY A 140 -4.72 -10.12 -7.91
CA GLY A 140 -4.87 -8.68 -8.09
C GLY A 140 -3.55 -7.89 -8.14
N GLY A 141 -2.40 -8.55 -7.96
CA GLY A 141 -1.09 -7.94 -8.19
C GLY A 141 -0.85 -7.62 -9.67
N TRP A 142 -0.01 -6.61 -9.94
CA TRP A 142 0.26 -6.12 -11.29
C TRP A 142 1.06 -7.13 -12.15
N GLU A 143 1.61 -8.19 -11.53
CA GLU A 143 2.31 -9.27 -12.23
C GLU A 143 1.36 -10.15 -13.05
N GLU A 144 0.04 -9.95 -12.92
CA GLU A 144 -0.95 -10.68 -13.69
C GLU A 144 -0.74 -10.51 -15.20
N TYR A 145 -0.37 -9.31 -15.68
CA TYR A 145 -0.19 -9.00 -17.11
C TYR A 145 1.09 -8.24 -17.47
N ALA A 146 1.89 -7.82 -16.49
CA ALA A 146 3.19 -7.19 -16.70
C ALA A 146 4.31 -7.95 -15.96
N THR A 147 5.55 -7.84 -16.43
CA THR A 147 6.71 -8.20 -15.61
C THR A 147 7.00 -7.01 -14.69
N ILE A 148 7.02 -7.20 -13.37
CA ILE A 148 7.44 -6.13 -12.45
C ILE A 148 8.89 -6.37 -12.06
N VAL A 149 9.69 -5.31 -12.01
CA VAL A 149 11.01 -5.28 -11.38
C VAL A 149 10.95 -4.28 -10.22
N PHE A 150 10.86 -4.80 -9.00
CA PHE A 150 11.00 -4.02 -7.78
C PHE A 150 12.49 -3.77 -7.53
N VAL A 151 12.90 -2.52 -7.34
CA VAL A 151 14.33 -2.15 -7.23
C VAL A 151 14.61 -1.35 -5.98
N ASP A 152 15.48 -1.86 -5.11
CA ASP A 152 15.93 -1.14 -3.92
C ASP A 152 16.95 -0.06 -4.34
N GLN A 153 16.56 1.21 -4.26
CA GLN A 153 17.42 2.32 -4.71
C GLN A 153 17.27 3.56 -3.81
N PRO A 154 18.25 4.48 -3.77
CA PRO A 154 19.64 4.31 -4.25
C PRO A 154 20.40 3.22 -3.45
N PRO A 155 21.67 2.91 -3.80
CA PRO A 155 22.48 1.96 -3.05
C PRO A 155 22.52 2.25 -1.54
N GLY A 156 22.30 1.22 -0.72
CA GLY A 156 22.10 1.32 0.73
C GLY A 156 20.62 1.27 1.18
N THR A 157 19.65 1.33 0.27
CA THR A 157 18.22 1.05 0.52
C THR A 157 17.97 -0.45 0.68
N GLY A 158 17.08 -0.88 1.59
CA GLY A 158 16.56 -2.26 1.63
C GLY A 158 17.64 -3.35 1.74
N LEU A 159 17.78 -4.13 0.68
CA LEU A 159 18.84 -5.14 0.48
C LEU A 159 20.02 -4.63 -0.38
N SER A 160 19.91 -3.48 -1.04
CA SER A 160 20.99 -2.86 -1.85
C SER A 160 22.16 -2.42 -0.99
N TYR A 161 23.39 -2.57 -1.50
CA TYR A 161 24.60 -2.34 -0.72
C TYR A 161 25.36 -1.08 -1.14
N VAL A 162 25.92 -0.39 -0.15
CA VAL A 162 26.96 0.62 -0.36
C VAL A 162 27.93 0.64 0.85
N PRO A 163 29.25 0.83 0.64
CA PRO A 163 30.19 1.02 1.74
C PRO A 163 29.84 2.23 2.62
N ALA A 164 30.30 2.25 3.88
CA ALA A 164 29.94 3.27 4.87
C ALA A 164 30.30 4.74 4.49
N GLY A 165 31.17 4.93 3.49
CA GLY A 165 31.52 6.23 2.90
C GLY A 165 30.96 6.49 1.50
N GLY A 166 30.23 5.55 0.90
CA GLY A 166 29.82 5.57 -0.51
C GLY A 166 28.38 6.02 -0.78
N TYR A 167 27.57 6.28 0.26
CA TYR A 167 26.19 6.78 0.12
C TYR A 167 26.10 7.97 -0.85
N LEU A 168 25.15 7.91 -1.78
CA LEU A 168 24.91 8.96 -2.77
C LEU A 168 24.38 10.24 -2.12
N THR A 169 24.62 11.36 -2.79
CA THR A 169 24.37 12.72 -2.30
C THR A 169 23.45 13.56 -3.19
N GLU A 170 23.30 13.19 -4.46
CA GLU A 170 22.47 13.87 -5.47
C GLU A 170 21.59 12.87 -6.25
N LEU A 171 20.38 13.29 -6.65
CA LEU A 171 19.48 12.49 -7.51
C LEU A 171 20.09 12.18 -8.89
N THR A 172 20.99 13.04 -9.38
CA THR A 172 21.73 12.79 -10.63
C THR A 172 22.70 11.61 -10.51
N GLU A 173 23.34 11.41 -9.34
CA GLU A 173 24.18 10.25 -9.06
C GLU A 173 23.33 8.97 -9.02
N ALA A 174 22.17 9.02 -8.36
CA ALA A 174 21.22 7.90 -8.30
C ALA A 174 20.72 7.50 -9.69
N GLY A 175 20.43 8.48 -10.57
CA GLY A 175 20.08 8.25 -11.97
C GLY A 175 21.18 7.53 -12.75
N GLN A 176 22.45 7.91 -12.58
CA GLN A 176 23.57 7.22 -13.25
C GLN A 176 23.81 5.80 -12.70
N HIS A 177 23.66 5.60 -11.39
CA HIS A 177 23.70 4.26 -10.79
C HIS A 177 22.60 3.35 -11.35
N PHE A 178 21.37 3.86 -11.49
CA PHE A 178 20.28 3.10 -12.05
C PHE A 178 20.46 2.81 -13.55
N VAL A 179 20.95 3.78 -14.33
CA VAL A 179 21.32 3.58 -15.75
C VAL A 179 22.39 2.49 -15.90
N GLN A 180 23.38 2.41 -15.01
CA GLN A 180 24.38 1.34 -15.03
C GLN A 180 23.82 0.00 -14.56
N PHE A 181 22.95 -0.01 -13.55
CA PHE A 181 22.20 -1.20 -13.15
C PHE A 181 21.38 -1.76 -14.33
N LEU A 182 20.66 -0.92 -15.10
CA LEU A 182 19.92 -1.36 -16.30
C LEU A 182 20.84 -1.95 -17.37
N LYS A 183 21.99 -1.32 -17.66
CA LYS A 183 23.00 -1.88 -18.60
C LYS A 183 23.43 -3.29 -18.20
N ASN A 184 23.54 -3.54 -16.91
CA ASN A 184 23.94 -4.84 -16.38
C ASN A 184 22.74 -5.82 -16.35
N LEU A 185 21.56 -5.38 -15.94
CA LEU A 185 20.32 -6.17 -15.95
C LEU A 185 19.98 -6.69 -17.36
N TYR A 186 20.12 -5.87 -18.41
CA TYR A 186 19.83 -6.29 -19.79
C TYR A 186 20.87 -7.24 -20.39
N GLN A 187 22.11 -7.25 -19.89
CA GLN A 187 23.11 -8.28 -20.27
C GLN A 187 22.74 -9.66 -19.69
N ILE A 188 21.99 -9.68 -18.59
CA ILE A 188 21.53 -10.89 -17.90
C ILE A 188 20.15 -11.34 -18.44
N PHE A 189 19.26 -10.38 -18.69
CA PHE A 189 17.89 -10.57 -19.19
C PHE A 189 17.65 -9.73 -20.46
N PRO A 190 18.22 -10.14 -21.61
CA PRO A 190 18.11 -9.40 -22.88
C PRO A 190 16.70 -9.42 -23.50
N ASP A 191 15.73 -10.05 -22.84
CA ASP A 191 14.33 -10.14 -23.25
C ASP A 191 13.43 -9.06 -22.59
N LEU A 192 13.97 -8.19 -21.75
CA LEU A 192 13.22 -7.14 -21.03
C LEU A 192 13.06 -5.82 -21.82
N GLU A 193 13.31 -5.80 -23.12
CA GLU A 193 13.32 -4.58 -23.94
C GLU A 193 11.91 -3.91 -24.01
N ASN A 194 11.82 -2.58 -23.77
CA ASN A 194 10.62 -1.71 -23.57
C ASN A 194 10.06 -1.65 -22.12
N GLN A 195 10.10 -0.47 -21.47
CA GLN A 195 9.92 -0.30 -20.00
C GLN A 195 9.37 1.10 -19.60
N ASP A 196 9.00 1.29 -18.32
CA ASP A 196 8.40 2.52 -17.73
C ASP A 196 9.09 2.96 -16.40
N TYR A 197 9.30 4.27 -16.13
CA TYR A 197 10.06 4.77 -14.94
C TYR A 197 9.80 6.23 -14.45
N ILE A 198 10.16 6.52 -13.18
CA ILE A 198 10.11 7.80 -12.40
C ILE A 198 10.97 8.96 -12.98
N PRO A 199 10.66 10.28 -12.79
CA PRO A 199 11.20 11.38 -13.61
C PRO A 199 12.73 11.52 -13.71
N TYR A 200 13.46 11.50 -12.59
CA TYR A 200 14.93 11.63 -12.59
C TYR A 200 15.62 10.43 -13.23
N ILE A 201 15.07 9.24 -12.99
CA ILE A 201 15.47 8.00 -13.65
C ILE A 201 15.16 8.10 -15.16
N ALA A 202 13.96 8.55 -15.51
CA ALA A 202 13.47 8.71 -16.88
C ALA A 202 14.30 9.70 -17.70
N ASP A 203 14.69 10.87 -17.18
CA ASP A 203 15.58 11.78 -17.91
C ASP A 203 16.97 11.18 -18.11
N ALA A 204 17.58 10.59 -17.07
CA ALA A 204 18.86 9.90 -17.19
C ALA A 204 18.82 8.78 -18.26
N ILE A 205 17.68 8.10 -18.37
CA ILE A 205 17.36 7.05 -19.36
C ILE A 205 17.15 7.61 -20.76
N LEU A 206 16.41 8.71 -20.90
CA LEU A 206 16.15 9.41 -22.17
C LEU A 206 17.40 10.13 -22.71
N ASN A 207 18.42 10.32 -21.87
CA ASN A 207 19.70 10.93 -22.21
C ASN A 207 20.88 9.92 -22.27
N ALA A 208 20.64 8.64 -21.95
CA ALA A 208 21.65 7.59 -22.03
C ALA A 208 21.59 6.83 -23.37
N ASP A 209 22.76 6.45 -23.89
CA ASP A 209 22.85 5.48 -24.99
C ASP A 209 22.56 4.07 -24.46
N LEU A 210 21.28 3.72 -24.48
CA LEU A 210 20.70 2.45 -24.08
C LEU A 210 19.99 1.84 -25.32
N PRO A 211 20.74 1.21 -26.24
CA PRO A 211 20.19 0.77 -27.51
C PRO A 211 19.01 -0.19 -27.32
N LYS A 212 17.92 0.09 -28.06
CA LYS A 212 16.59 -0.57 -28.01
C LYS A 212 15.71 -0.30 -26.77
N MET A 213 16.19 0.40 -25.75
CA MET A 213 15.32 0.78 -24.65
C MET A 213 14.42 1.95 -25.09
N HIS A 214 13.11 1.76 -24.95
CA HIS A 214 12.13 2.80 -25.21
C HIS A 214 11.21 2.96 -24.01
N LEU A 215 11.39 4.05 -23.28
CA LEU A 215 10.45 4.53 -22.28
C LEU A 215 9.08 4.81 -22.93
N LYS A 216 7.98 4.29 -22.37
CA LYS A 216 6.62 4.53 -22.89
C LYS A 216 5.79 5.42 -21.97
N GLY A 217 5.85 5.15 -20.69
CA GLY A 217 5.10 5.83 -19.66
C GLY A 217 5.85 5.98 -18.34
N LEU A 218 5.27 6.80 -17.48
CA LEU A 218 5.74 7.12 -16.14
C LEU A 218 4.49 7.20 -15.27
N ALA A 219 4.37 6.33 -14.27
CA ALA A 219 3.30 6.39 -13.28
C ALA A 219 3.87 6.86 -11.93
N ILE A 220 3.31 7.93 -11.36
CA ILE A 220 3.70 8.51 -10.07
C ILE A 220 2.51 8.41 -9.12
N GLY A 221 2.57 7.49 -8.16
CA GLY A 221 1.63 7.44 -7.04
C GLY A 221 2.07 8.40 -5.93
N ASN A 222 1.15 9.21 -5.43
CA ASN A 222 1.30 10.06 -4.23
C ASN A 222 2.68 10.73 -4.14
N GLY A 223 3.11 11.37 -5.24
CA GLY A 223 4.50 11.76 -5.43
C GLY A 223 4.84 13.15 -4.91
N TRP A 224 6.00 13.25 -4.25
CA TRP A 224 6.66 14.53 -3.97
C TRP A 224 7.48 14.98 -5.19
N VAL A 225 7.01 16.02 -5.90
CA VAL A 225 7.63 16.50 -7.16
C VAL A 225 7.77 18.03 -7.23
N ASP A 226 6.86 18.78 -6.59
CA ASP A 226 6.80 20.24 -6.62
C ASP A 226 6.54 20.81 -5.21
N PRO A 227 7.59 21.10 -4.43
CA PRO A 227 7.42 21.66 -3.09
C PRO A 227 6.68 23.00 -3.08
N LEU A 228 6.76 23.80 -4.16
CA LEU A 228 6.16 25.13 -4.21
C LEU A 228 4.63 25.06 -4.30
N ASN A 229 4.09 24.04 -4.98
CA ASN A 229 2.65 23.79 -5.05
C ASN A 229 2.14 22.80 -3.99
N GLN A 230 2.99 21.89 -3.49
CA GLN A 230 2.58 20.88 -2.51
C GLN A 230 2.62 21.37 -1.05
N TYR A 231 3.61 22.16 -0.61
CA TYR A 231 3.64 22.70 0.76
C TYR A 231 2.41 23.56 1.12
N PRO A 232 1.88 24.46 0.27
CA PRO A 232 0.66 25.22 0.60
C PRO A 232 -0.60 24.36 0.64
N ALA A 233 -0.63 23.26 -0.12
CA ALA A 233 -1.80 22.39 -0.26
C ALA A 233 -2.16 21.65 1.04
N TYR A 234 -1.20 21.43 1.96
CA TYR A 234 -1.48 20.84 3.27
C TYR A 234 -2.60 21.56 4.02
N ALA A 235 -2.61 22.90 4.04
CA ALA A 235 -3.66 23.65 4.70
C ALA A 235 -4.98 23.61 3.91
N GLU A 236 -4.93 23.67 2.58
CA GLU A 236 -6.14 23.53 1.76
C GLU A 236 -6.80 22.18 1.98
N PHE A 237 -6.05 21.08 1.89
CA PHE A 237 -6.51 19.72 2.14
C PHE A 237 -7.04 19.54 3.56
N ALA A 238 -6.33 20.03 4.59
CA ALA A 238 -6.80 19.96 5.98
C ALA A 238 -8.13 20.69 6.21
N TYR A 239 -8.38 21.80 5.51
CA TYR A 239 -9.68 22.48 5.53
C TYR A 239 -10.75 21.74 4.71
N GLN A 240 -10.42 21.21 3.52
CA GLN A 240 -11.36 20.45 2.69
C GLN A 240 -11.84 19.16 3.38
N LYS A 241 -10.92 18.43 4.03
CA LYS A 241 -11.20 17.22 4.83
C LYS A 241 -11.81 17.53 6.19
N GLY A 242 -11.81 18.79 6.63
CA GLY A 242 -12.34 19.21 7.92
C GLY A 242 -11.51 18.76 9.13
N LEU A 243 -10.25 18.38 8.93
CA LEU A 243 -9.30 18.01 9.99
C LEU A 243 -9.08 19.18 10.94
N ILE A 244 -9.00 20.38 10.36
CA ILE A 244 -8.92 21.66 11.06
C ILE A 244 -9.98 22.58 10.47
N LYS A 245 -10.58 23.44 11.30
CA LYS A 245 -11.62 24.38 10.87
C LYS A 245 -11.03 25.77 10.65
N LYS A 246 -11.09 26.27 9.41
CA LYS A 246 -10.54 27.60 9.08
C LYS A 246 -11.14 28.70 9.96
N GLY A 247 -10.27 29.55 10.52
CA GLY A 247 -10.63 30.69 11.37
C GLY A 247 -10.72 30.43 12.88
N THR A 248 -10.63 29.17 13.35
CA THR A 248 -10.38 28.85 14.77
C THR A 248 -8.95 29.25 15.17
N PRO A 249 -8.53 29.16 16.46
CA PRO A 249 -7.14 29.39 16.84
C PRO A 249 -6.17 28.47 16.08
N GLU A 250 -6.50 27.19 15.99
CA GLU A 250 -5.69 26.14 15.37
C GLU A 250 -5.56 26.38 13.85
N GLY A 251 -6.68 26.73 13.19
CA GLY A 251 -6.66 27.15 11.79
C GLY A 251 -5.86 28.44 11.54
N LYS A 252 -5.76 29.35 12.52
CA LYS A 252 -4.90 30.54 12.38
C LYS A 252 -3.42 30.20 12.55
N GLU A 253 -3.08 29.26 13.43
CA GLU A 253 -1.70 28.77 13.56
C GLU A 253 -1.26 28.03 12.29
N LEU A 254 -2.16 27.26 11.66
CA LEU A 254 -1.93 26.64 10.35
C LEU A 254 -1.80 27.67 9.20
N ASP A 255 -2.72 28.65 9.11
CA ASP A 255 -2.62 29.74 8.12
C ASP A 255 -1.30 30.55 8.29
N LEU A 256 -0.82 30.74 9.53
CA LEU A 256 0.47 31.38 9.82
C LEU A 256 1.68 30.51 9.47
N ALA A 257 1.62 29.20 9.76
CA ALA A 257 2.65 28.23 9.41
C ALA A 257 2.89 28.19 7.89
N VAL A 258 1.81 28.02 7.12
CA VAL A 258 1.87 28.06 5.66
C VAL A 258 2.28 29.44 5.15
N GLY A 259 1.79 30.54 5.76
CA GLY A 259 2.19 31.89 5.39
C GLY A 259 3.71 32.14 5.53
N SER A 260 4.31 31.66 6.62
CA SER A 260 5.77 31.73 6.84
C SER A 260 6.54 30.90 5.81
N CYS A 261 6.08 29.69 5.54
CA CYS A 261 6.67 28.80 4.53
C CYS A 261 6.58 29.40 3.10
N VAL A 262 5.44 29.99 2.73
CA VAL A 262 5.22 30.66 1.44
C VAL A 262 6.07 31.94 1.31
N GLU A 263 6.41 32.63 2.39
CA GLU A 263 7.37 33.74 2.34
C GLU A 263 8.79 33.22 2.01
N THR A 264 9.23 32.14 2.68
CA THR A 264 10.50 31.47 2.39
C THR A 264 10.59 30.95 0.95
N MET A 265 9.47 30.49 0.36
CA MET A 265 9.43 30.02 -1.03
C MET A 265 9.77 31.09 -2.07
N LYS A 266 9.54 32.38 -1.79
CA LYS A 266 9.67 33.46 -2.81
C LYS A 266 11.08 33.63 -3.37
N GLN A 267 12.11 33.09 -2.71
CA GLN A 267 13.47 33.09 -3.25
C GLN A 267 13.68 32.10 -4.42
N TYR A 268 12.75 31.16 -4.63
CA TYR A 268 12.83 30.11 -5.64
C TYR A 268 11.98 30.44 -6.89
N GLU A 269 12.28 31.57 -7.55
CA GLU A 269 11.64 31.98 -8.80
C GLU A 269 12.03 31.11 -10.02
N ASP A 270 13.12 30.34 -9.92
CA ASP A 270 13.69 29.51 -10.99
C ASP A 270 13.52 28.01 -10.67
N PRO A 271 12.67 27.28 -11.43
CA PRO A 271 12.46 25.83 -11.23
C PRO A 271 13.74 24.98 -11.33
N LEU A 272 14.79 25.47 -11.99
CA LEU A 272 16.10 24.78 -12.06
C LEU A 272 16.97 25.02 -10.82
N LYS A 273 16.47 25.78 -9.83
CA LYS A 273 17.13 26.07 -8.55
C LYS A 273 16.25 25.79 -7.32
N THR A 274 14.95 25.52 -7.51
CA THR A 274 14.05 25.07 -6.44
C THR A 274 14.56 23.76 -5.83
N PRO A 275 14.92 23.71 -4.53
CA PRO A 275 15.42 22.49 -3.90
C PRO A 275 14.30 21.46 -3.71
N VAL A 276 14.64 20.18 -3.52
CA VAL A 276 13.66 19.10 -3.28
C VAL A 276 12.91 19.26 -1.95
N HIS A 277 13.59 19.77 -0.92
CA HIS A 277 13.05 20.08 0.40
C HIS A 277 13.29 21.57 0.70
N ILE A 278 12.38 22.23 1.41
CA ILE A 278 12.55 23.62 1.87
C ILE A 278 12.55 23.62 3.39
N ASP A 279 13.67 24.03 3.98
CA ASP A 279 13.90 23.87 5.42
C ASP A 279 12.87 24.62 6.27
N GLY A 280 12.31 23.92 7.25
CA GLY A 280 11.24 24.40 8.12
C GLY A 280 9.82 24.38 7.52
N CYS A 281 9.65 24.31 6.20
CA CYS A 281 8.31 24.27 5.59
C CYS A 281 7.51 23.04 6.03
N GLU A 282 8.11 21.86 5.93
CA GLU A 282 7.43 20.59 6.22
C GLU A 282 7.08 20.46 7.70
N SER A 283 8.09 20.62 8.57
CA SER A 283 7.94 20.40 10.02
C SER A 283 7.00 21.43 10.67
N VAL A 284 7.02 22.70 10.25
CA VAL A 284 6.17 23.75 10.83
C VAL A 284 4.72 23.65 10.35
N VAL A 285 4.46 23.10 9.16
CA VAL A 285 3.08 22.90 8.66
C VAL A 285 2.52 21.56 9.16
N MET A 286 3.24 20.45 9.01
CA MET A 286 2.76 19.11 9.38
C MET A 286 2.49 18.99 10.89
N SER A 287 3.33 19.58 11.75
CA SER A 287 3.11 19.57 13.20
C SER A 287 1.82 20.27 13.66
N ARG A 288 1.19 21.09 12.80
CA ARG A 288 -0.12 21.71 13.07
C ARG A 288 -1.29 20.87 12.61
N VAL A 289 -1.07 19.86 11.78
CA VAL A 289 -2.11 18.93 11.29
C VAL A 289 -2.14 17.62 12.09
N THR A 290 -1.00 17.21 12.66
CA THR A 290 -0.83 15.95 13.40
C THR A 290 -0.84 16.10 14.93
N ASP A 291 -1.47 17.16 15.45
CA ASP A 291 -1.40 17.60 16.85
C ASP A 291 -1.75 16.47 17.88
N PRO A 292 -1.10 16.42 19.06
CA PRO A 292 -1.27 15.31 20.01
C PRO A 292 -2.67 15.19 20.62
N VAL A 293 -3.24 13.99 20.54
CA VAL A 293 -4.51 13.62 21.21
C VAL A 293 -4.26 13.30 22.70
N ASP A 294 -5.27 13.49 23.54
CA ASP A 294 -5.13 13.52 25.00
C ASP A 294 -4.97 12.13 25.67
N GLY A 295 -4.32 12.08 26.83
CA GLY A 295 -4.17 10.90 27.70
C GLY A 295 -3.10 9.87 27.28
N GLN A 296 -2.90 9.65 25.98
CA GLN A 296 -1.73 8.96 25.41
C GLN A 296 -1.21 9.81 24.25
N LYS A 297 0.11 10.00 24.11
CA LYS A 297 0.65 10.78 23.00
C LYS A 297 0.41 10.04 21.68
N MET A 298 -0.66 10.39 21.00
CA MET A 298 -1.09 9.87 19.71
C MET A 298 -1.20 11.04 18.72
N CYS A 299 -0.97 10.78 17.44
CA CYS A 299 -1.06 11.73 16.34
C CYS A 299 -1.84 11.12 15.18
N MET A 300 -2.27 11.96 14.24
CA MET A 300 -2.81 11.51 12.96
C MET A 300 -1.74 10.76 12.16
N ASN A 301 -2.13 9.71 11.44
CA ASN A 301 -1.25 9.04 10.48
C ASN A 301 -1.08 9.93 9.23
N ILE A 302 0.16 10.31 8.90
CA ILE A 302 0.47 11.17 7.75
C ILE A 302 0.19 10.52 6.39
N TYR A 303 0.06 9.20 6.35
CA TYR A 303 -0.24 8.43 5.14
C TYR A 303 -1.73 8.16 4.94
N ASP A 304 -2.55 8.27 5.99
CA ASP A 304 -4.00 8.11 5.94
C ASP A 304 -4.68 8.88 7.08
N VAL A 305 -5.35 9.99 6.77
CA VAL A 305 -5.99 10.88 7.75
C VAL A 305 -7.17 10.25 8.51
N ARG A 306 -7.61 9.05 8.10
CA ARG A 306 -8.63 8.25 8.82
C ARG A 306 -8.04 7.47 9.99
N LEU A 307 -6.71 7.38 10.08
CA LEU A 307 -5.97 6.56 11.04
C LEU A 307 -5.19 7.43 12.04
N VAL A 308 -4.83 6.82 13.18
CA VAL A 308 -3.99 7.42 14.22
C VAL A 308 -2.89 6.45 14.62
N ASP A 309 -1.74 7.01 15.02
CA ASP A 309 -0.56 6.28 15.47
C ASP A 309 0.02 6.94 16.73
N THR A 310 0.90 6.23 17.44
CA THR A 310 1.69 6.77 18.55
C THR A 310 2.62 7.90 18.10
N TRP A 311 2.79 8.90 18.95
CA TRP A 311 3.79 9.95 18.76
C TRP A 311 5.16 9.49 19.29
N PRO A 312 6.26 9.68 18.53
CA PRO A 312 6.39 10.56 17.37
C PRO A 312 6.32 9.83 16.01
N GLU A 313 5.83 8.60 15.98
CA GLU A 313 5.86 7.75 14.79
C GLU A 313 4.81 8.19 13.74
N CYS A 314 3.61 8.59 14.16
CA CYS A 314 2.62 9.32 13.35
C CYS A 314 2.35 8.77 11.93
N GLY A 315 2.43 7.45 11.76
CA GLY A 315 2.33 6.76 10.47
C GLY A 315 3.49 5.79 10.22
N MET A 316 4.65 5.96 10.87
CA MET A 316 5.80 5.07 10.71
C MET A 316 5.58 3.64 11.26
N ASN A 317 4.49 3.37 12.02
CA ASN A 317 4.07 2.00 12.36
C ASN A 317 3.05 1.39 11.37
N TRP A 318 2.74 2.07 10.27
CA TRP A 318 1.74 1.67 9.28
C TRP A 318 2.39 1.40 7.90
N PRO A 319 1.88 0.42 7.13
CA PRO A 319 0.84 -0.54 7.48
C PRO A 319 1.31 -1.58 8.53
N PRO A 320 0.39 -2.27 9.25
CA PRO A 320 0.77 -3.23 10.30
C PRO A 320 1.72 -4.35 9.81
N ASP A 321 1.58 -4.70 8.53
CA ASP A 321 2.36 -5.69 7.79
C ASP A 321 3.86 -5.37 7.71
N VAL A 322 4.29 -4.10 7.89
CA VAL A 322 5.71 -3.67 7.94
C VAL A 322 6.53 -4.48 8.94
N SER A 323 5.95 -4.75 10.10
CA SER A 323 6.60 -5.53 11.17
C SER A 323 6.88 -6.98 10.75
N ASP A 324 5.96 -7.58 9.97
CA ASP A 324 6.10 -8.91 9.41
C ASP A 324 7.05 -8.92 8.20
N VAL A 325 6.97 -7.94 7.30
CA VAL A 325 7.89 -7.75 6.15
C VAL A 325 9.34 -7.66 6.63
N GLN A 326 9.60 -6.79 7.60
CA GLN A 326 10.92 -6.61 8.18
C GLN A 326 11.39 -7.86 8.95
N SER A 327 10.48 -8.66 9.50
CA SER A 327 10.81 -9.94 10.16
C SER A 327 11.12 -11.05 9.14
N PHE A 328 10.37 -11.12 8.04
CA PHE A 328 10.55 -12.07 6.95
C PHE A 328 11.88 -11.84 6.22
N LEU A 329 12.17 -10.61 5.78
CA LEU A 329 13.39 -10.27 5.03
C LEU A 329 14.66 -10.28 5.88
N ARG A 330 14.55 -10.41 7.21
CA ARG A 330 15.69 -10.67 8.12
C ARG A 330 15.97 -12.16 8.35
N ARG A 331 15.14 -13.08 7.86
CA ARG A 331 15.38 -14.52 8.03
C ARG A 331 16.57 -14.98 7.16
N PRO A 332 17.58 -15.69 7.70
CA PRO A 332 18.73 -16.16 6.91
C PRO A 332 18.38 -17.10 5.74
N ASP A 333 17.24 -17.81 5.80
CA ASP A 333 16.77 -18.65 4.69
C ASP A 333 16.10 -17.83 3.58
N VAL A 334 15.39 -16.74 3.92
CA VAL A 334 14.84 -15.78 2.95
C VAL A 334 15.96 -15.00 2.26
N VAL A 335 16.89 -14.42 3.03
CA VAL A 335 18.07 -13.70 2.50
C VAL A 335 18.86 -14.57 1.52
N LYS A 336 19.04 -15.86 1.86
CA LYS A 336 19.69 -16.83 0.97
C LYS A 336 18.85 -17.18 -0.26
N ALA A 337 17.55 -17.38 -0.13
CA ALA A 337 16.66 -17.70 -1.26
C ALA A 337 16.58 -16.54 -2.28
N LEU A 338 16.64 -15.30 -1.79
CA LEU A 338 16.68 -14.07 -2.58
C LEU A 338 18.08 -13.73 -3.13
N HIS A 339 19.08 -14.58 -2.91
CA HIS A 339 20.50 -14.38 -3.32
C HIS A 339 21.17 -13.11 -2.77
N ALA A 340 20.62 -12.53 -1.69
CA ALA A 340 21.08 -11.31 -1.03
C ALA A 340 22.25 -11.58 -0.05
N THR A 341 23.27 -12.32 -0.50
CA THR A 341 24.33 -12.85 0.36
C THR A 341 25.73 -12.34 0.01
N LYS A 342 25.86 -11.29 -0.82
CA LYS A 342 27.17 -10.72 -1.18
C LYS A 342 27.77 -9.93 0.00
N HIS A 343 26.93 -9.29 0.80
CA HIS A 343 27.33 -8.41 1.91
C HIS A 343 26.55 -8.70 3.20
N GLU A 344 27.21 -8.69 4.36
CA GLU A 344 26.56 -8.89 5.66
C GLU A 344 25.88 -7.60 6.16
N GLN A 345 24.64 -7.35 5.72
CA GLN A 345 23.82 -6.23 6.21
C GLN A 345 22.41 -6.67 6.64
N PRO A 346 21.90 -6.21 7.81
CA PRO A 346 20.55 -6.55 8.24
C PRO A 346 19.52 -5.67 7.53
N TYR A 347 18.57 -6.29 6.81
CA TYR A 347 17.48 -5.59 6.13
C TYR A 347 16.81 -4.53 7.01
N ARG A 348 16.48 -3.40 6.42
CA ARG A 348 15.60 -2.36 6.95
C ARG A 348 14.69 -1.93 5.81
N GLU A 349 13.42 -1.70 6.12
CA GLU A 349 12.46 -1.05 5.23
C GLU A 349 13.03 0.31 4.76
N CYS A 350 13.10 1.31 5.65
CA CYS A 350 13.73 2.59 5.37
C CYS A 350 15.12 2.71 6.03
N ASN A 351 16.17 2.93 5.22
CA ASN A 351 17.51 3.25 5.73
C ASN A 351 17.72 4.78 5.82
N GLY A 352 17.53 5.34 7.02
CA GLY A 352 17.75 6.76 7.29
C GLY A 352 19.16 7.29 6.96
N GLN A 353 20.20 6.44 6.82
CA GLN A 353 21.49 6.92 6.30
C GLN A 353 21.45 7.31 4.82
N VAL A 354 20.51 6.77 4.03
CA VAL A 354 20.28 7.25 2.65
C VAL A 354 19.70 8.66 2.69
N SER A 355 18.58 8.86 3.40
CA SER A 355 17.93 10.18 3.55
C SER A 355 18.90 11.27 4.07
N VAL A 356 19.65 11.00 5.14
CA VAL A 356 20.65 11.92 5.74
C VAL A 356 21.76 12.37 4.76
N ARG A 357 22.06 11.55 3.74
CA ARG A 357 23.18 11.77 2.82
C ARG A 357 22.75 12.32 1.46
N LEU A 358 21.55 11.95 0.97
CA LEU A 358 20.95 12.38 -0.29
C LEU A 358 20.46 13.84 -0.21
N ARG A 359 21.41 14.76 0.02
CA ARG A 359 21.19 16.17 0.34
C ARG A 359 20.73 17.03 -0.84
N ASN A 360 20.83 16.54 -2.07
CA ASN A 360 20.26 17.14 -3.27
C ASN A 360 20.57 18.64 -3.44
N ARG A 361 21.82 19.04 -3.17
CA ARG A 361 22.26 20.45 -3.19
C ARG A 361 22.38 21.01 -4.60
N ASN A 362 22.46 20.13 -5.61
CA ASN A 362 22.59 20.47 -7.02
C ASN A 362 21.46 19.85 -7.86
N SER A 363 20.56 19.09 -7.23
CA SER A 363 19.43 18.39 -7.86
C SER A 363 18.11 19.10 -7.51
N PRO A 364 17.54 19.94 -8.39
CA PRO A 364 16.28 20.64 -8.11
C PRO A 364 15.04 19.71 -8.08
N ALA A 365 13.92 20.23 -7.58
CA ALA A 365 12.64 19.54 -7.49
C ALA A 365 12.19 18.97 -8.85
N SER A 366 11.72 17.73 -8.87
CA SER A 366 11.60 16.93 -10.11
C SER A 366 10.53 17.41 -11.11
N VAL A 367 9.61 18.28 -10.69
CA VAL A 367 8.59 18.92 -11.54
C VAL A 367 9.16 19.55 -12.82
N HIS A 368 10.37 20.12 -12.78
CA HIS A 368 11.00 20.75 -13.95
C HIS A 368 11.33 19.77 -15.09
N LEU A 369 11.38 18.46 -14.82
CA LEU A 369 11.62 17.41 -15.83
C LEU A 369 10.34 17.02 -16.58
N LEU A 370 9.17 17.14 -15.95
CA LEU A 370 7.91 16.63 -16.50
C LEU A 370 7.57 17.19 -17.90
N PRO A 371 7.77 18.50 -18.20
CA PRO A 371 7.49 19.04 -19.53
C PRO A 371 8.38 18.43 -20.62
N SER A 372 9.68 18.23 -20.36
CA SER A 372 10.61 17.69 -21.36
C SER A 372 10.40 16.19 -21.62
N ILE A 373 9.91 15.45 -20.63
CA ILE A 373 9.48 14.05 -20.76
C ILE A 373 8.22 13.97 -21.64
N LEU A 374 7.22 14.84 -21.40
CA LEU A 374 5.99 14.93 -22.21
C LEU A 374 6.27 15.38 -23.65
N GLU A 375 7.20 16.32 -23.84
CA GLU A 375 7.65 16.81 -25.16
C GLU A 375 8.38 15.73 -25.98
N ARG A 376 9.06 14.78 -25.32
CA ARG A 376 9.63 13.58 -25.97
C ARG A 376 8.57 12.51 -26.28
N GLY A 377 7.30 12.74 -25.97
CA GLY A 377 6.19 11.85 -26.28
C GLY A 377 6.00 10.68 -25.30
N VAL A 378 6.64 10.73 -24.13
CA VAL A 378 6.40 9.79 -23.02
C VAL A 378 5.10 10.18 -22.31
N LYS A 379 4.25 9.20 -21.97
CA LYS A 379 3.06 9.45 -21.15
C LYS A 379 3.44 9.65 -19.68
N ILE A 380 2.76 10.56 -18.98
CA ILE A 380 2.87 10.70 -17.53
C ILE A 380 1.48 10.47 -16.93
N MET A 381 1.36 9.52 -16.01
CA MET A 381 0.23 9.42 -15.08
C MET A 381 0.71 9.88 -13.71
N MET A 382 0.02 10.85 -13.13
CA MET A 382 0.05 11.10 -11.69
C MET A 382 -1.21 10.52 -11.08
N PHE A 383 -1.11 9.79 -9.97
CA PHE A 383 -2.27 9.30 -9.23
C PHE A 383 -2.11 9.59 -7.75
N ALA A 384 -3.24 9.82 -7.06
CA ALA A 384 -3.24 10.16 -5.64
C ALA A 384 -4.39 9.49 -4.91
N GLY A 385 -4.08 8.79 -3.82
CA GLY A 385 -5.07 8.36 -2.83
C GLY A 385 -5.73 9.57 -2.17
N ALA A 386 -7.06 9.58 -2.12
CA ALA A 386 -7.83 10.73 -1.65
C ALA A 386 -7.67 11.02 -0.14
N GLU A 387 -7.13 10.08 0.65
CA GLU A 387 -7.01 10.16 2.11
C GLU A 387 -5.55 10.36 2.61
N ASP A 388 -4.58 10.41 1.70
CA ASP A 388 -3.18 10.75 2.02
C ASP A 388 -3.04 12.23 2.44
N LEU A 389 -2.25 12.50 3.48
CA LEU A 389 -1.86 13.86 3.87
C LEU A 389 -0.50 14.27 3.28
N ILE A 390 0.55 13.47 3.48
CA ILE A 390 1.94 13.86 3.16
C ILE A 390 2.14 14.15 1.67
N CYS A 391 1.48 13.43 0.77
CA CYS A 391 1.45 13.75 -0.66
C CYS A 391 0.02 13.84 -1.19
N ASN A 392 -0.81 14.55 -0.42
CA ASN A 392 -2.23 14.76 -0.68
C ASN A 392 -2.56 15.15 -2.13
N HIS A 393 -3.71 14.67 -2.59
CA HIS A 393 -4.21 14.88 -3.95
C HIS A 393 -4.36 16.37 -4.36
N VAL A 394 -4.64 17.27 -3.41
CA VAL A 394 -4.74 18.72 -3.69
C VAL A 394 -3.39 19.28 -4.11
N GLY A 395 -2.29 18.86 -3.50
CA GLY A 395 -0.94 19.24 -3.92
C GLY A 395 -0.59 18.75 -5.32
N VAL A 396 -1.02 17.54 -5.68
CA VAL A 396 -0.85 16.99 -7.03
C VAL A 396 -1.70 17.77 -8.06
N GLU A 397 -2.95 18.07 -7.74
CA GLU A 397 -3.84 18.89 -8.58
C GLU A 397 -3.26 20.30 -8.81
N ARG A 398 -2.83 20.99 -7.74
CA ARG A 398 -2.18 22.32 -7.81
C ARG A 398 -0.87 22.30 -8.59
N THR A 399 -0.12 21.20 -8.55
CA THR A 399 1.09 21.00 -9.36
C THR A 399 0.75 20.96 -10.84
N ILE A 400 -0.22 20.13 -11.25
CA ILE A 400 -0.59 19.98 -12.66
C ILE A 400 -1.23 21.26 -13.21
N GLU A 401 -2.09 21.93 -12.43
CA GLU A 401 -2.68 23.24 -12.77
C GLU A 401 -1.62 24.32 -13.08
N ASN A 402 -0.47 24.28 -12.41
CA ASN A 402 0.60 25.27 -12.59
C ASN A 402 1.71 24.84 -13.55
N LEU A 403 1.81 23.55 -13.85
CA LEU A 403 2.73 23.00 -14.84
C LEU A 403 2.46 23.60 -16.23
N VAL A 404 3.53 23.91 -16.96
CA VAL A 404 3.46 24.35 -18.36
C VAL A 404 4.12 23.28 -19.21
N TRP A 405 3.37 22.67 -20.14
CA TRP A 405 3.89 21.65 -21.04
C TRP A 405 3.21 21.74 -22.42
N LEU A 406 3.94 21.41 -23.48
CA LEU A 406 3.41 21.39 -24.86
C LEU A 406 2.67 22.68 -25.28
N GLY A 407 3.06 23.82 -24.71
CA GLY A 407 2.57 25.17 -25.07
C GLY A 407 1.49 25.78 -24.16
N GLU A 408 0.87 25.03 -23.25
CA GLU A 408 -0.22 25.53 -22.38
C GLU A 408 0.05 25.22 -20.88
N ARG A 409 -0.54 26.04 -19.99
CA ARG A 409 -0.50 25.87 -18.53
C ARG A 409 -1.74 25.12 -18.06
N GLY A 410 -1.58 24.14 -17.16
CA GLY A 410 -2.69 23.38 -16.62
C GLY A 410 -3.39 22.56 -17.70
N TRP A 411 -4.62 22.11 -17.41
CA TRP A 411 -5.45 21.39 -18.37
C TRP A 411 -5.92 22.28 -19.54
N GLY A 412 -5.99 21.73 -20.75
CA GLY A 412 -6.49 22.44 -21.92
C GLY A 412 -7.97 22.80 -21.81
N ALA A 413 -8.41 23.84 -22.50
CA ALA A 413 -9.72 24.46 -22.30
C ALA A 413 -10.96 23.58 -22.60
N ASN A 414 -10.78 22.40 -23.20
CA ASN A 414 -11.83 21.41 -23.45
C ASN A 414 -11.69 20.12 -22.63
N THR A 415 -10.67 20.02 -21.76
CA THR A 415 -10.42 18.85 -20.92
C THR A 415 -11.49 18.75 -19.83
N THR A 416 -11.99 17.54 -19.59
CA THR A 416 -12.99 17.26 -18.55
C THR A 416 -12.52 16.12 -17.65
N THR A 417 -12.80 16.26 -16.34
CA THR A 417 -12.65 15.17 -15.38
C THR A 417 -13.81 14.21 -15.56
N LEU A 418 -13.50 12.94 -15.78
CA LEU A 418 -14.44 11.85 -15.99
C LEU A 418 -14.60 11.03 -14.70
N PRO A 419 -15.81 10.56 -14.35
CA PRO A 419 -15.99 9.62 -13.26
C PRO A 419 -15.40 8.26 -13.65
N TRP A 420 -14.69 7.63 -12.70
CA TRP A 420 -14.21 6.26 -12.83
C TRP A 420 -14.95 5.34 -11.85
N SER A 421 -15.58 4.29 -12.37
CA SER A 421 -16.32 3.31 -11.58
C SER A 421 -15.91 1.87 -11.87
N MET A 422 -16.05 1.01 -10.86
CA MET A 422 -15.85 -0.43 -10.95
C MET A 422 -17.02 -1.15 -10.28
N ASN A 423 -17.59 -2.17 -10.94
CA ASN A 423 -18.84 -2.84 -10.57
C ASN A 423 -19.97 -1.84 -10.19
N GLY A 424 -20.10 -0.76 -10.98
CA GLY A 424 -21.09 0.31 -10.77
C GLY A 424 -20.82 1.28 -9.61
N THR A 425 -19.76 1.07 -8.82
CA THR A 425 -19.36 1.95 -7.70
C THR A 425 -18.28 2.93 -8.15
N GLN A 426 -18.42 4.23 -7.88
CA GLN A 426 -17.39 5.21 -8.26
C GLN A 426 -16.14 5.08 -7.38
N VAL A 427 -15.06 4.57 -7.96
CA VAL A 427 -13.76 4.37 -7.29
C VAL A 427 -12.81 5.55 -7.43
N GLY A 428 -13.10 6.49 -8.34
CA GLY A 428 -12.25 7.67 -8.50
C GLY A 428 -12.72 8.67 -9.56
N GLU A 429 -11.78 9.50 -9.97
CA GLU A 429 -11.90 10.52 -11.02
C GLU A 429 -10.66 10.46 -11.93
N TRP A 430 -10.86 10.66 -13.24
CA TRP A 430 -9.83 10.51 -14.27
C TRP A 430 -9.81 11.73 -15.21
N THR A 431 -8.65 12.32 -15.43
CA THR A 431 -8.46 13.46 -16.34
C THR A 431 -7.27 13.16 -17.26
N GLU A 432 -7.40 13.33 -18.58
CA GLU A 432 -6.29 13.12 -19.53
C GLU A 432 -6.24 14.24 -20.58
N ASP A 433 -5.04 14.77 -20.82
CA ASP A 433 -4.75 15.81 -21.82
C ASP A 433 -3.26 15.82 -22.18
N ARG A 434 -2.92 16.02 -23.47
CA ARG A 434 -1.53 16.21 -23.95
C ARG A 434 -0.50 15.27 -23.28
N ASN A 435 -0.78 13.97 -23.29
CA ASN A 435 0.02 12.88 -22.68
C ASN A 435 0.16 12.89 -21.13
N MET A 436 -0.46 13.85 -20.43
CA MET A 436 -0.62 13.84 -18.98
C MET A 436 -1.97 13.21 -18.61
N THR A 437 -1.95 12.25 -17.69
CA THR A 437 -3.12 11.64 -17.06
C THR A 437 -3.07 11.93 -15.55
N TYR A 438 -4.20 12.28 -14.96
CA TYR A 438 -4.37 12.38 -13.51
C TYR A 438 -5.49 11.47 -13.04
N VAL A 439 -5.26 10.73 -11.94
CA VAL A 439 -6.25 9.83 -11.33
C VAL A 439 -6.33 10.06 -9.82
N LYS A 440 -7.48 10.53 -9.34
CA LYS A 440 -7.78 10.58 -7.89
C LYS A 440 -8.51 9.30 -7.48
N VAL A 441 -8.00 8.62 -6.47
CA VAL A 441 -8.51 7.30 -6.03
C VAL A 441 -9.22 7.44 -4.69
N ASN A 442 -10.55 7.21 -4.69
CA ASN A 442 -11.40 7.44 -3.54
C ASN A 442 -11.13 6.44 -2.42
N GLY A 443 -10.97 6.93 -1.18
CA GLY A 443 -10.82 6.07 -0.01
C GLY A 443 -9.49 5.31 0.07
N ALA A 444 -8.46 5.74 -0.66
CA ALA A 444 -7.11 5.19 -0.59
C ALA A 444 -6.13 6.14 0.11
N SER A 445 -5.14 5.56 0.77
CA SER A 445 -4.03 6.19 1.49
C SER A 445 -2.88 6.60 0.56
N HIS A 446 -1.71 6.92 1.13
CA HIS A 446 -0.44 7.06 0.41
C HIS A 446 -0.07 5.79 -0.39
N MET A 447 -0.30 4.60 0.17
CA MET A 447 -0.03 3.31 -0.48
C MET A 447 -1.30 2.82 -1.20
N VAL A 448 -1.65 3.43 -2.32
CA VAL A 448 -2.91 3.15 -3.04
C VAL A 448 -3.05 1.67 -3.44
N GLY A 449 -1.92 0.98 -3.66
CA GLY A 449 -1.88 -0.47 -3.94
C GLY A 449 -2.20 -1.36 -2.73
N PHE A 450 -2.00 -0.87 -1.50
CA PHE A 450 -2.34 -1.56 -0.26
C PHE A 450 -3.86 -1.52 0.01
N ASP A 451 -4.51 -0.36 -0.08
CA ASP A 451 -5.95 -0.23 0.18
C ASP A 451 -6.82 -0.91 -0.89
N VAL A 452 -6.50 -0.67 -2.17
CA VAL A 452 -7.39 -0.97 -3.30
C VAL A 452 -6.63 -1.64 -4.47
N PRO A 453 -5.99 -2.80 -4.26
CA PRO A 453 -5.13 -3.46 -5.26
C PRO A 453 -5.84 -3.75 -6.60
N ALA A 454 -7.10 -4.18 -6.59
CA ALA A 454 -7.86 -4.42 -7.82
C ALA A 454 -8.14 -3.12 -8.61
N VAL A 455 -8.29 -1.99 -7.92
CA VAL A 455 -8.54 -0.66 -8.51
C VAL A 455 -7.26 -0.14 -9.15
N THR A 456 -6.13 -0.19 -8.44
CA THR A 456 -4.83 0.19 -9.00
C THR A 456 -4.38 -0.74 -10.14
N ASN A 457 -4.79 -2.01 -10.14
CA ASN A 457 -4.57 -2.92 -11.27
C ASN A 457 -5.29 -2.40 -12.54
N ASP A 458 -6.60 -2.17 -12.50
CA ASP A 458 -7.31 -1.61 -13.66
C ASP A 458 -6.70 -0.27 -14.12
N MET A 459 -6.33 0.62 -13.18
CA MET A 459 -5.63 1.88 -13.47
C MET A 459 -4.35 1.70 -14.29
N ILE A 460 -3.44 0.80 -13.89
CA ILE A 460 -2.20 0.60 -14.64
C ILE A 460 -2.44 -0.16 -15.96
N MET A 461 -3.41 -1.08 -16.00
CA MET A 461 -3.81 -1.78 -17.22
C MET A 461 -4.57 -0.86 -18.21
N ARG A 462 -5.15 0.25 -17.73
CA ARG A 462 -5.60 1.39 -18.55
C ARG A 462 -4.42 2.17 -19.09
N PHE A 463 -3.50 2.62 -18.22
CA PHE A 463 -2.33 3.40 -18.60
C PHE A 463 -1.45 2.73 -19.66
N MET A 464 -1.14 1.44 -19.46
CA MET A 464 -0.32 0.62 -20.38
C MET A 464 -1.05 0.17 -21.65
N GLY A 465 -2.32 0.55 -21.85
CA GLY A 465 -3.12 0.16 -23.02
C GLY A 465 -3.19 -1.36 -23.21
N VAL A 466 -3.66 -2.09 -22.19
CA VAL A 466 -3.92 -3.54 -22.33
C VAL A 466 -5.30 -3.76 -22.94
N ASP A 467 -5.42 -4.62 -23.95
CA ASP A 467 -6.73 -4.98 -24.51
C ASP A 467 -7.47 -5.87 -23.50
N ILE A 468 -8.60 -5.36 -23.04
CA ILE A 468 -9.47 -6.01 -22.05
C ILE A 468 -9.94 -7.38 -22.52
N LYS A 469 -10.03 -7.62 -23.83
CA LYS A 469 -10.41 -8.92 -24.42
C LYS A 469 -9.35 -10.00 -24.18
N GLU A 470 -8.13 -9.62 -23.82
CA GLU A 470 -7.03 -10.52 -23.46
C GLU A 470 -6.85 -10.63 -21.92
N LEU A 471 -7.56 -9.82 -21.13
CA LEU A 471 -7.55 -9.85 -19.66
C LEU A 471 -8.44 -10.99 -19.12
N GLY A 472 -7.98 -12.24 -19.22
CA GLY A 472 -8.66 -13.38 -18.59
C GLY A 472 -8.15 -13.67 -17.17
N GLY A 473 -8.84 -13.20 -16.14
CA GLY A 473 -8.50 -13.37 -14.71
C GLY A 473 -9.35 -12.46 -13.81
N PRO A 474 -9.11 -12.38 -12.49
CA PRO A 474 -9.92 -11.57 -11.57
C PRO A 474 -10.07 -10.09 -11.97
N THR A 475 -9.02 -9.48 -12.53
CA THR A 475 -9.09 -8.11 -13.08
C THR A 475 -10.04 -7.99 -14.28
N GLY A 476 -10.18 -9.06 -15.07
CA GLY A 476 -11.14 -9.15 -16.18
C GLY A 476 -12.54 -9.63 -15.81
N GLU A 477 -12.75 -10.07 -14.57
CA GLU A 477 -14.08 -10.45 -14.05
C GLU A 477 -14.85 -9.25 -13.44
N VAL A 478 -14.26 -8.05 -13.50
CA VAL A 478 -14.79 -6.80 -12.95
C VAL A 478 -15.21 -5.85 -14.07
N ASP A 479 -16.43 -5.34 -14.02
CA ASP A 479 -16.86 -4.24 -14.91
C ASP A 479 -16.12 -2.95 -14.48
N SER A 480 -15.51 -2.24 -15.42
CA SER A 480 -14.87 -0.93 -15.16
C SER A 480 -15.24 0.11 -16.21
N LYS A 481 -15.46 1.36 -15.82
CA LYS A 481 -15.87 2.44 -16.74
C LYS A 481 -15.19 3.77 -16.39
N VAL A 482 -14.58 4.43 -17.38
CA VAL A 482 -14.03 5.80 -17.27
C VAL A 482 -14.71 6.69 -18.30
N GLY A 483 -15.57 7.61 -17.85
CA GLY A 483 -16.42 8.39 -18.77
C GLY A 483 -17.28 7.46 -19.62
N ASP A 484 -17.00 7.37 -20.93
CA ASP A 484 -17.65 6.42 -21.86
C ASP A 484 -16.79 5.19 -22.23
N ASP A 485 -15.55 5.08 -21.71
CA ASP A 485 -14.68 3.91 -21.94
C ASP A 485 -15.07 2.74 -21.02
N GLU A 486 -15.93 1.87 -21.53
CA GLU A 486 -16.43 0.66 -20.87
C GLU A 486 -15.53 -0.55 -21.09
N ARG A 487 -15.15 -1.17 -19.96
CA ARG A 487 -14.47 -2.46 -19.84
C ARG A 487 -15.46 -3.47 -19.24
N PRO A 488 -16.29 -4.14 -20.06
CA PRO A 488 -17.24 -5.13 -19.57
C PRO A 488 -16.50 -6.39 -19.11
N ALA A 489 -16.98 -7.00 -18.03
CA ALA A 489 -16.39 -8.21 -17.47
C ALA A 489 -16.42 -9.38 -18.47
N LEU A 490 -15.28 -10.03 -18.66
CA LEU A 490 -15.15 -11.28 -19.41
C LEU A 490 -15.66 -12.46 -18.57
N HIS A 491 -16.98 -12.54 -18.43
CA HIS A 491 -17.64 -13.75 -17.93
C HIS A 491 -17.45 -14.91 -18.92
N TYR A 492 -16.31 -15.60 -18.82
CA TYR A 492 -16.11 -16.90 -19.44
C TYR A 492 -17.19 -17.86 -18.93
N GLY A 493 -18.18 -18.11 -19.78
CA GLY A 493 -19.41 -18.82 -19.40
C GLY A 493 -19.10 -20.15 -18.72
N ALA A 494 -19.73 -20.38 -17.57
CA ALA A 494 -19.43 -21.51 -16.70
C ALA A 494 -19.36 -22.83 -17.47
N TYR A 495 -18.20 -23.47 -17.44
CA TYR A 495 -18.05 -24.84 -17.95
C TYR A 495 -19.08 -25.74 -17.24
N PRO A 496 -19.82 -26.60 -17.96
CA PRO A 496 -20.76 -27.51 -17.33
C PRO A 496 -20.02 -28.45 -16.36
N GLU A 497 -20.39 -28.41 -15.09
CA GLU A 497 -19.74 -29.15 -13.99
C GLU A 497 -20.00 -30.68 -14.08
N THR A 498 -19.41 -31.35 -15.07
CA THR A 498 -19.64 -32.79 -15.31
C THR A 498 -18.38 -33.67 -15.40
N VAL A 499 -17.22 -33.18 -14.93
CA VAL A 499 -16.16 -34.02 -14.33
C VAL A 499 -15.59 -33.23 -13.15
N GLY A 500 -15.76 -33.72 -11.92
CA GLY A 500 -15.52 -32.91 -10.72
C GLY A 500 -14.40 -33.40 -9.82
N ILE A 501 -13.85 -32.47 -9.03
CA ILE A 501 -13.47 -32.64 -7.61
C ILE A 501 -14.01 -31.40 -6.88
N PRO A 502 -14.62 -31.49 -5.68
CA PRO A 502 -15.23 -30.33 -5.03
C PRO A 502 -14.16 -29.40 -4.43
N LEU A 503 -13.99 -28.21 -5.02
CA LEU A 503 -13.20 -27.12 -4.43
C LEU A 503 -14.08 -26.30 -3.48
N LEU A 504 -13.64 -26.21 -2.22
CA LEU A 504 -14.31 -25.41 -1.19
C LEU A 504 -14.15 -23.91 -1.50
N LYS A 505 -15.24 -23.23 -1.88
CA LYS A 505 -15.26 -21.77 -2.00
C LYS A 505 -15.01 -21.11 -0.63
N GLY A 506 -13.81 -20.56 -0.44
CA GLY A 506 -13.49 -19.74 0.72
C GLY A 506 -13.94 -18.30 0.55
N GLY A 507 -15.13 -17.95 1.05
CA GLY A 507 -15.64 -16.57 1.11
C GLY A 507 -16.07 -16.19 2.53
N LYS A 508 -15.46 -15.17 3.13
CA LYS A 508 -15.81 -14.70 4.49
C LYS A 508 -16.99 -13.72 4.48
N SER A 509 -18.19 -14.23 4.26
CA SER A 509 -19.45 -13.50 4.56
C SER A 509 -20.60 -14.39 5.06
N ASP A 510 -20.34 -15.68 5.29
CA ASP A 510 -21.38 -16.70 5.46
C ASP A 510 -21.39 -17.37 6.85
N TRP A 511 -20.63 -16.87 7.83
CA TRP A 511 -20.60 -17.51 9.17
C TRP A 511 -21.93 -17.30 9.92
N GLU A 512 -22.57 -16.14 9.76
CA GLU A 512 -23.85 -15.81 10.42
C GLU A 512 -25.03 -16.51 9.75
N SER A 513 -25.03 -16.68 8.43
CA SER A 513 -26.04 -17.44 7.70
C SER A 513 -25.99 -18.92 8.10
N TRP A 514 -24.80 -19.51 8.18
CA TRP A 514 -24.61 -20.88 8.69
C TRP A 514 -24.96 -21.00 10.18
N TYR A 515 -24.59 -20.03 11.03
CA TYR A 515 -24.94 -20.08 12.45
C TYR A 515 -26.45 -20.00 12.68
N ASN A 516 -27.15 -19.14 11.94
CA ASN A 516 -28.61 -19.03 11.98
C ASN A 516 -29.31 -20.26 11.39
N ALA A 517 -28.81 -20.82 10.28
CA ALA A 517 -29.35 -22.04 9.68
C ALA A 517 -29.17 -23.26 10.60
N ILE A 518 -27.98 -23.47 11.18
CA ILE A 518 -27.71 -24.55 12.14
C ILE A 518 -28.59 -24.38 13.39
N SER A 519 -28.72 -23.15 13.91
CA SER A 519 -29.57 -22.85 15.07
C SER A 519 -31.04 -23.16 14.77
N ALA A 520 -31.56 -22.77 13.60
CA ALA A 520 -32.92 -23.09 13.16
C ALA A 520 -33.14 -24.61 13.03
N VAL A 521 -32.18 -25.34 12.47
CA VAL A 521 -32.23 -26.82 12.37
C VAL A 521 -32.20 -27.48 13.75
N LEU A 522 -31.38 -27.00 14.69
CA LEU A 522 -31.34 -27.51 16.07
C LEU A 522 -32.66 -27.22 16.83
N ILE A 523 -33.26 -26.05 16.63
CA ILE A 523 -34.59 -25.70 17.16
C ILE A 523 -35.66 -26.61 16.56
N LEU A 524 -35.65 -26.86 15.25
CA LEU A 524 -36.59 -27.78 14.61
C LEU A 524 -36.40 -29.22 15.09
N LEU A 525 -35.17 -29.71 15.21
CA LEU A 525 -34.86 -31.06 15.71
C LEU A 525 -35.26 -31.24 17.18
N THR A 526 -35.07 -30.23 18.03
CA THR A 526 -35.54 -30.27 19.42
C THR A 526 -37.07 -30.19 19.51
N LEU A 527 -37.75 -29.39 18.68
CA LEU A 527 -39.21 -29.39 18.58
C LEU A 527 -39.77 -30.73 18.08
N PHE A 528 -39.19 -31.32 17.03
CA PHE A 528 -39.54 -32.68 16.58
C PHE A 528 -39.23 -33.74 17.64
N GLY A 529 -38.15 -33.58 18.40
CA GLY A 529 -37.83 -34.41 19.56
C GLY A 529 -38.87 -34.31 20.68
N ILE A 530 -39.34 -33.11 21.00
CA ILE A 530 -40.40 -32.85 21.99
C ILE A 530 -41.74 -33.41 21.51
N VAL A 531 -42.13 -33.19 20.25
CA VAL A 531 -43.36 -33.74 19.66
C VAL A 531 -43.28 -35.27 19.57
N GLY A 532 -42.14 -35.82 19.17
CA GLY A 532 -41.87 -37.26 19.14
C GLY A 532 -41.94 -37.90 20.52
N ALA A 533 -41.34 -37.27 21.53
CA ALA A 533 -41.42 -37.69 22.93
C ALA A 533 -42.85 -37.58 23.48
N TYR A 534 -43.57 -36.50 23.18
CA TYR A 534 -44.99 -36.34 23.54
C TYR A 534 -45.86 -37.41 22.90
N LEU A 535 -45.72 -37.67 21.60
CA LEU A 535 -46.45 -38.72 20.89
C LEU A 535 -46.07 -40.12 21.39
N TYR A 536 -44.79 -40.39 21.66
CA TYR A 536 -44.33 -41.64 22.27
C TYR A 536 -44.92 -41.83 23.67
N LEU A 537 -44.89 -40.80 24.53
CA LEU A 537 -45.48 -40.85 25.87
C LEU A 537 -47.01 -40.94 25.85
N ARG A 538 -47.68 -40.28 24.90
CA ARG A 538 -49.13 -40.40 24.67
C ARG A 538 -49.48 -41.82 24.20
N ARG A 539 -48.74 -42.39 23.25
CA ARG A 539 -48.90 -43.78 22.75
C ARG A 539 -48.54 -44.82 23.83
N ARG A 540 -47.57 -44.52 24.71
CA ARG A 540 -47.21 -45.35 25.88
C ARG A 540 -48.24 -45.24 27.00
N ARG A 541 -48.88 -44.07 27.21
CA ARG A 541 -50.03 -43.89 28.12
C ARG A 541 -51.26 -44.65 27.58
N LEU A 542 -51.59 -44.53 26.29
CA LEU A 542 -52.65 -45.32 25.65
C LEU A 542 -52.39 -46.83 25.73
N ARG A 543 -51.19 -47.31 25.40
CA ARG A 543 -50.82 -48.73 25.58
C ARG A 543 -50.91 -49.18 27.05
N ARG A 544 -50.56 -48.32 28.02
CA ARG A 544 -50.75 -48.61 29.45
C ARG A 544 -52.21 -48.60 29.88
N GLN A 545 -53.06 -47.73 29.31
CA GLN A 545 -54.50 -47.69 29.59
C GLN A 545 -55.23 -48.88 28.96
N LEU A 546 -54.81 -49.34 27.78
CA LEU A 546 -55.29 -50.59 27.17
C LEU A 546 -54.82 -51.81 27.98
N ALA A 547 -53.53 -51.89 28.35
CA ALA A 547 -53.02 -52.96 29.21
C ALA A 547 -53.62 -52.97 30.64
N ALA A 548 -54.03 -51.81 31.16
CA ALA A 548 -54.76 -51.69 32.43
C ALA A 548 -56.27 -51.96 32.30
N ARG A 549 -56.78 -52.24 31.09
CA ARG A 549 -58.20 -52.54 30.82
C ARG A 549 -58.39 -53.80 29.96
N GLY A 550 -57.35 -54.62 29.85
CA GLY A 550 -57.31 -55.84 29.04
C GLY A 550 -56.33 -56.85 29.62
N GLY A 551 -56.74 -57.54 30.68
CA GLY A 551 -56.07 -58.77 31.12
C GLY A 551 -56.34 -59.92 30.13
N ARG A 552 -55.50 -60.97 30.19
CA ARG A 552 -55.64 -62.28 29.51
C ARG A 552 -57.13 -62.65 29.27
N VAL A 553 -57.53 -63.15 28.10
CA VAL A 553 -57.08 -64.40 27.44
C VAL A 553 -57.24 -64.32 25.90
N SER A 554 -56.62 -65.25 25.16
CA SER A 554 -56.70 -65.44 23.71
C SER A 554 -57.99 -66.09 23.20
N SER A 555 -58.46 -65.73 22.00
CA SER A 555 -58.82 -66.69 20.93
C SER A 555 -59.35 -66.01 19.65
N LEU A 556 -58.82 -66.45 18.51
CA LEU A 556 -59.46 -66.60 17.17
C LEU A 556 -60.00 -65.36 16.42
N GLU A 557 -59.84 -65.49 15.09
CA GLU A 557 -60.75 -65.19 13.95
C GLU A 557 -62.15 -64.59 14.27
N ASP A 558 -62.76 -63.72 13.44
CA ASP A 558 -62.42 -63.37 12.04
C ASP A 558 -63.01 -62.00 11.56
N GLU A 559 -62.76 -61.68 10.28
CA GLU A 559 -63.55 -60.83 9.35
C GLU A 559 -63.72 -59.28 9.53
N GLU A 560 -63.53 -58.59 8.38
CA GLU A 560 -64.26 -57.41 7.84
C GLU A 560 -64.27 -56.02 8.56
N GLU A 561 -64.51 -54.87 7.91
CA GLU A 561 -64.70 -54.56 6.48
C GLU A 561 -63.94 -53.27 6.02
N ARG A 562 -64.52 -52.45 5.11
CA ARG A 562 -63.81 -51.50 4.21
C ARG A 562 -63.88 -49.99 4.59
N VAL A 563 -62.99 -49.23 3.94
CA VAL A 563 -63.09 -47.79 3.56
C VAL A 563 -64.50 -47.41 3.03
N PRO A 564 -64.98 -46.13 3.08
CA PRO A 564 -64.20 -44.91 2.72
C PRO A 564 -64.61 -43.60 3.45
N LEU A 565 -64.16 -42.43 2.91
CA LEU A 565 -64.81 -41.09 2.70
C LEU A 565 -65.81 -40.52 3.79
N ALA A 566 -66.09 -39.21 3.91
CA ALA A 566 -66.17 -38.14 2.92
C ALA A 566 -66.22 -36.72 3.57
N THR A 567 -66.13 -35.65 2.74
CA THR A 567 -66.97 -34.41 2.65
C THR A 567 -67.66 -33.78 3.89
N TYR A 568 -68.04 -32.49 3.95
CA TYR A 568 -68.38 -31.53 2.88
C TYR A 568 -68.29 -30.05 3.34
N ASP A 569 -68.69 -29.14 2.44
CA ASP A 569 -68.92 -27.70 2.58
C ASP A 569 -69.88 -27.31 3.73
N GLY A 570 -69.97 -26.05 4.18
CA GLY A 570 -69.31 -24.81 3.76
C GLY A 570 -70.12 -23.57 4.21
N GLU A 571 -69.88 -22.41 3.58
CA GLU A 571 -70.75 -21.21 3.44
C GLU A 571 -71.45 -20.57 4.69
N THR A 572 -71.82 -19.28 4.72
CA THR A 572 -71.25 -17.96 4.34
C THR A 572 -72.15 -16.87 4.97
N TYR A 573 -71.72 -15.59 5.00
CA TYR A 573 -72.51 -14.40 5.42
C TYR A 573 -72.91 -14.37 6.92
N ARG A 574 -73.32 -13.23 7.52
CA ARG A 574 -73.52 -11.84 7.02
C ARG A 574 -73.08 -10.80 8.05
N ASP A 575 -72.99 -9.54 7.61
CA ASP A 575 -72.51 -8.37 8.34
C ASP A 575 -73.63 -7.58 9.09
N GLU A 576 -73.20 -6.55 9.82
CA GLU A 576 -73.89 -5.33 10.30
C GLU A 576 -74.44 -5.19 11.74
N ASN A 577 -73.90 -4.14 12.40
CA ASN A 577 -74.56 -3.11 13.22
C ASN A 577 -75.19 -3.41 14.61
N GLY A 578 -74.69 -2.70 15.64
CA GLY A 578 -75.31 -2.54 16.97
C GLY A 578 -74.66 -1.43 17.81
N ARG A 579 -75.45 -0.59 18.50
CA ARG A 579 -74.99 0.61 19.24
C ARG A 579 -75.06 0.45 20.77
N VAL A 580 -74.01 0.96 21.45
CA VAL A 580 -74.01 1.79 22.70
C VAL A 580 -74.82 1.31 23.94
N ASP A 581 -74.15 1.17 25.10
CA ASP A 581 -74.54 1.89 26.34
C ASP A 581 -73.39 2.02 27.39
N ARG A 582 -73.66 2.70 28.53
CA ARG A 582 -72.70 3.31 29.48
C ARG A 582 -72.69 2.65 30.88
N LYS A 583 -71.54 2.71 31.57
CA LYS A 583 -71.34 2.84 33.05
C LYS A 583 -69.82 2.90 33.36
N GLY A 584 -69.29 3.61 34.37
CA GLY A 584 -69.87 4.68 35.20
C GLY A 584 -69.22 4.81 36.61
N LYS A 585 -68.68 6.00 36.96
CA LYS A 585 -68.06 6.44 38.26
C LYS A 585 -66.65 5.87 38.58
N GLY A 586 -65.72 6.58 39.26
CA GLY A 586 -65.55 8.04 39.45
C GLY A 586 -65.03 8.54 40.84
N LYS A 587 -63.99 9.42 40.84
CA LYS A 587 -63.46 10.30 41.94
C LYS A 587 -62.71 9.62 43.12
N ALA A 588 -61.78 10.23 43.87
CA ALA A 588 -61.07 11.55 43.87
C ALA A 588 -59.69 11.42 44.63
N ARG A 589 -58.62 12.19 44.31
CA ARG A 589 -58.05 13.40 45.01
C ARG A 589 -57.94 13.30 46.56
N GLU A 590 -56.89 13.78 47.25
CA GLU A 590 -55.75 14.70 46.96
C GLU A 590 -54.43 14.11 47.63
N SER A 591 -53.31 14.74 48.07
CA SER A 591 -52.76 16.12 48.18
C SER A 591 -51.25 16.17 48.54
N PHE A 592 -50.53 17.15 47.97
CA PHE A 592 -49.40 17.99 48.48
C PHE A 592 -48.11 17.39 49.11
N ASP A 593 -46.96 17.81 48.52
CA ASP A 593 -45.76 18.52 49.06
C ASP A 593 -45.11 18.05 50.40
N GLU A 594 -43.78 18.09 50.60
CA GLU A 594 -42.87 19.26 50.52
C GLU A 594 -41.38 18.85 50.23
N GLU A 595 -40.42 19.79 50.31
CA GLU A 595 -39.04 19.72 49.77
C GLU A 595 -37.95 20.03 50.86
N VAL A 596 -36.65 20.10 50.46
CA VAL A 596 -35.54 20.90 51.08
C VAL A 596 -34.53 20.24 52.08
N SER A 597 -33.31 20.01 51.57
CA SER A 597 -31.95 20.30 52.16
C SER A 597 -31.06 19.28 52.95
N GLU A 598 -29.89 19.01 52.33
CA GLU A 598 -28.48 19.10 52.82
C GLU A 598 -27.83 18.33 54.01
N HIS A 599 -26.49 18.19 53.85
CA HIS A 599 -25.40 18.11 54.86
C HIS A 599 -25.18 16.81 55.68
N VAL A 600 -23.96 16.39 56.10
CA VAL A 600 -22.56 16.58 55.58
C VAL A 600 -21.55 15.64 56.34
N LEU A 601 -20.29 15.51 55.87
CA LEU A 601 -19.05 15.01 56.55
C LEU A 601 -18.77 13.49 56.82
N ALA A 602 -17.62 13.03 56.29
CA ALA A 602 -16.52 12.17 56.86
C ALA A 602 -16.82 10.80 57.56
N HIS A 603 -15.95 9.76 57.52
CA HIS A 603 -14.55 9.77 57.97
C HIS A 603 -13.70 8.51 57.61
N SER A 604 -12.36 8.63 57.79
CA SER A 604 -11.32 7.56 57.92
C SER A 604 -10.91 6.79 56.64
N ARG A 605 -9.67 6.85 56.13
CA ARG A 605 -8.32 6.52 56.67
C ARG A 605 -8.09 5.06 57.06
N ARG A 606 -7.03 4.46 56.47
CA ARG A 606 -6.05 3.58 57.14
C ARG A 606 -4.69 3.65 56.39
N GLU A 607 -3.57 3.62 57.12
CA GLU A 607 -2.20 3.74 56.59
C GLU A 607 -1.34 2.51 56.91
N SER A 608 -0.41 2.18 56.01
CA SER A 608 0.91 1.51 56.24
C SER A 608 1.66 1.50 54.90
N ARG A 609 2.78 2.19 54.65
CA ARG A 609 4.14 2.09 55.26
C ARG A 609 4.64 0.63 55.36
N GLY A 610 5.76 0.21 54.75
CA GLY A 610 6.71 0.88 53.83
C GLY A 610 8.14 0.34 54.01
N SER A 611 9.03 0.50 53.00
CA SER A 611 10.50 0.42 53.14
C SER A 611 11.21 0.96 51.87
N ALA A 612 12.54 1.08 51.87
CA ALA A 612 13.28 1.89 50.89
C ALA A 612 14.61 1.28 50.37
N HIS A 613 15.10 1.86 49.28
CA HIS A 613 16.49 1.91 48.78
C HIS A 613 17.30 0.62 48.53
N SER A 614 17.77 0.47 47.29
CA SER A 614 19.21 0.65 47.00
C SER A 614 19.39 1.05 45.52
N SER A 615 20.62 1.38 45.10
CA SER A 615 20.90 2.01 43.80
C SER A 615 21.82 1.16 42.92
N SER A 616 21.69 1.32 41.59
CA SER A 616 22.83 1.16 40.69
C SER A 616 22.70 2.12 39.49
N ARG A 617 23.84 2.64 39.01
CA ARG A 617 23.93 3.42 37.77
C ARG A 617 24.42 2.50 36.64
N ARG A 618 23.68 2.43 35.54
CA ARG A 618 24.24 2.29 34.18
C ARG A 618 23.41 3.16 33.24
N GLY A 619 24.08 3.93 32.39
CA GLY A 619 23.43 4.76 31.39
C GLY A 619 23.33 4.03 30.06
N SER A 620 22.19 4.16 29.40
CA SER A 620 21.98 3.82 27.99
C SER A 620 21.10 4.91 27.40
N GLY A 621 21.71 5.88 26.72
CA GLY A 621 20.98 6.94 26.04
C GLY A 621 20.36 6.41 24.76
N SER A 622 19.10 5.97 24.81
CA SER A 622 18.31 5.69 23.61
C SER A 622 17.68 6.99 23.12
N GLY A 623 18.45 7.77 22.35
CA GLY A 623 17.88 8.84 21.56
C GLY A 623 17.10 8.24 20.39
N SER A 624 15.77 8.15 20.53
CA SER A 624 14.93 8.00 19.34
C SER A 624 14.92 9.34 18.63
N GLN A 625 15.54 9.40 17.45
CA GLN A 625 15.50 10.56 16.56
C GLN A 625 14.43 10.29 15.51
N THR A 626 13.46 11.20 15.41
CA THR A 626 12.44 11.20 14.36
C THR A 626 13.09 11.21 12.98
N VAL A 627 12.63 10.33 12.09
CA VAL A 627 13.28 10.06 10.79
C VAL A 627 13.34 11.29 9.88
N PHE A 628 12.49 12.30 10.13
CA PHE A 628 12.42 13.57 9.39
C PHE A 628 12.76 14.82 10.25
N ALA A 629 13.70 14.72 11.20
CA ALA A 629 14.27 15.90 11.87
C ALA A 629 15.80 15.78 12.04
N LEU A 630 16.56 16.67 11.40
CA LEU A 630 18.03 16.64 11.39
C LEU A 630 18.65 18.01 11.71
N GLY A 631 19.05 18.17 12.98
CA GLY A 631 20.19 18.99 13.41
C GLY A 631 20.11 20.51 13.20
N ASP A 632 19.72 21.22 14.26
CA ASP A 632 20.22 22.58 14.47
C ASP A 632 21.76 22.55 14.63
N GLU A 633 22.51 23.36 13.88
CA GLU A 633 23.94 23.59 14.11
C GLU A 633 24.12 24.75 15.11
N GLU A 634 24.79 24.51 16.25
CA GLU A 634 25.13 25.58 17.21
C GLU A 634 26.21 26.51 16.62
N GLU A 635 25.99 27.83 16.68
CA GLU A 635 26.98 28.84 16.28
C GLU A 635 28.20 28.85 17.23
N ASP A 636 29.28 28.17 16.86
CA ASP A 636 30.51 28.15 17.66
C ASP A 636 31.28 29.49 17.52
N ASN A 637 31.14 30.35 18.52
CA ASN A 637 31.47 31.78 18.44
C ASN A 637 32.74 32.14 19.24
N LYS A 638 33.93 31.86 18.67
CA LYS A 638 35.21 32.56 18.96
C LYS A 638 36.40 32.22 18.06
#